data_AF-A0A7X6BPF7-F1
#
_entry.id   AF-A0A7X6BPF7-F1
#
_cell.length_a   1.000
_cell.length_b   1.000
_cell.length_c   1.000
_cell.angle_alpha   90.00
_cell.angle_beta   90.00
_cell.angle_gamma   90.00
#
_symmetry.space_group_name_H-M   'P 1'
#
loop_
_entity.id
_entity.type
_entity.pdbx_description
1 polymer ?
#
loop_
_entity_poly.entity_id
_entity_poly.type
_entity_poly.pdbx_seq_one_letter_code
_entity_poly.pdbx_strand_id
1 'polypeptide(L)'
;MIVWSGWGFLVAVFYVVGYLIGIPVGGLVSTDPDIAAAVAFVVAGLLAGLGSFLLARQIEKGEGRAFIDEATQQRIVVRKSAGSLFFIPTRYWAYISPVVGIGIAVLMMTAPPAGPVAPAAPVSEAPAAAQTT
;
A
#
# COMPACT_ATOMS: atom_id res chain seq x y z
N MET A 1 10.58 -15.76 -7.13
CA MET A 1 9.76 -15.76 -5.90
C MET A 1 8.60 -14.82 -6.11
N ILE A 2 7.35 -15.30 -6.00
CA ILE A 2 6.17 -14.44 -6.11
C ILE A 2 5.86 -13.94 -4.70
N VAL A 3 5.72 -12.62 -4.55
CA VAL A 3 5.58 -11.92 -3.26
C VAL A 3 4.13 -12.00 -2.72
N TRP A 4 3.23 -12.63 -3.47
CA TRP A 4 1.82 -12.80 -3.13
C TRP A 4 1.36 -14.24 -3.35
N SER A 5 0.31 -14.65 -2.63
CA SER A 5 -0.35 -15.94 -2.82
C SER A 5 -1.87 -15.78 -2.68
N GLY A 6 -2.63 -16.54 -3.49
CA GLY A 6 -4.10 -16.53 -3.45
C GLY A 6 -4.70 -15.15 -3.66
N TRP A 7 -5.56 -14.71 -2.73
CA TRP A 7 -6.30 -13.45 -2.81
C TRP A 7 -5.55 -12.25 -2.22
N GLY A 8 -4.29 -12.41 -1.79
CA GLY A 8 -3.50 -11.32 -1.22
C GLY A 8 -3.31 -10.12 -2.16
N PHE A 9 -3.33 -10.33 -3.48
CA PHE A 9 -3.25 -9.24 -4.46
C PHE A 9 -4.43 -8.27 -4.37
N LEU A 10 -5.60 -8.69 -3.88
CA LEU A 10 -6.77 -7.81 -3.76
C LEU A 10 -6.55 -6.66 -2.78
N VAL A 11 -5.63 -6.79 -1.82
CA VAL A 11 -5.27 -5.68 -0.92
C VAL A 11 -4.78 -4.47 -1.73
N ALA A 12 -3.93 -4.70 -2.74
CA ALA A 12 -3.44 -3.63 -3.62
C ALA A 12 -4.58 -3.03 -4.47
N VAL A 13 -5.50 -3.86 -4.95
CA VAL A 13 -6.68 -3.40 -5.68
C VAL A 13 -7.56 -2.51 -4.81
N PHE A 14 -7.79 -2.89 -3.55
CA PHE A 14 -8.57 -2.06 -2.62
C PHE A 14 -7.88 -0.74 -2.30
N TYR A 15 -6.55 -0.69 -2.27
CA TYR A 15 -5.82 0.57 -2.17
C TYR A 15 -6.06 1.49 -3.36
N VAL A 16 -5.98 0.95 -4.59
CA VAL A 16 -6.23 1.74 -5.81
C VAL A 16 -7.66 2.27 -5.82
N VAL A 17 -8.64 1.38 -5.60
CA VAL A 17 -10.06 1.77 -5.56
C VAL A 17 -10.31 2.77 -4.43
N GLY A 18 -9.76 2.52 -3.25
CA GLY A 18 -9.92 3.40 -2.10
C GLY A 18 -9.28 4.78 -2.32
N TYR A 19 -8.16 4.86 -3.03
CA TYR A 19 -7.54 6.13 -3.40
C TYR A 19 -8.37 6.90 -4.43
N LEU A 20 -8.90 6.22 -5.45
CA LEU A 20 -9.80 6.83 -6.44
C LEU A 20 -11.06 7.41 -5.78
N ILE A 21 -11.60 6.73 -4.76
CA ILE A 21 -12.71 7.23 -3.93
C ILE A 21 -12.22 8.36 -3.00
N GLY A 22 -10.99 8.26 -2.51
CA GLY A 22 -10.37 9.24 -1.63
C GLY A 22 -10.14 10.60 -2.27
N ILE A 23 -9.87 10.68 -3.57
CA ILE A 23 -9.65 11.94 -4.30
C ILE A 23 -10.83 12.93 -4.14
N PRO A 24 -12.08 12.58 -4.52
CA PRO A 24 -13.19 13.49 -4.33
C PRO A 24 -13.48 13.78 -2.85
N VAL A 25 -13.25 12.81 -1.95
CA VAL A 25 -13.41 13.04 -0.49
C VAL A 25 -12.39 14.06 0.02
N GLY A 26 -11.13 13.98 -0.41
CA GLY A 26 -10.09 14.96 -0.09
C GLY A 26 -10.46 16.36 -0.56
N GLY A 27 -10.95 16.49 -1.80
CA GLY A 27 -11.40 17.77 -2.35
C GLY A 27 -12.62 18.37 -1.63
N LEU A 28 -13.44 17.55 -0.96
CA LEU A 28 -14.53 18.04 -0.09
C LEU A 28 -14.02 18.50 1.28
N VAL A 29 -12.89 17.97 1.75
CA VAL A 29 -12.32 18.30 3.06
C VAL A 29 -11.45 19.55 3.01
N SER A 30 -10.67 19.74 1.94
CA SER A 30 -9.78 20.89 1.78
C SER A 30 -9.53 21.21 0.31
N THR A 31 -9.31 22.49 0.02
CA THR A 31 -8.83 22.97 -1.28
C THR A 31 -7.30 22.92 -1.39
N ASP A 32 -6.61 22.74 -0.27
CA ASP A 32 -5.16 22.50 -0.24
C ASP A 32 -4.85 21.12 -0.85
N PRO A 33 -4.06 21.04 -1.94
CA PRO A 33 -3.73 19.79 -2.61
C PRO A 33 -3.06 18.76 -1.70
N ASP A 34 -2.23 19.18 -0.76
CA ASP A 34 -1.47 18.28 0.11
C ASP A 34 -2.38 17.67 1.18
N ILE A 35 -3.27 18.49 1.76
CA ILE A 35 -4.29 18.01 2.71
C ILE A 35 -5.29 17.10 1.99
N ALA A 36 -5.74 17.47 0.79
CA ALA A 36 -6.66 16.65 0.00
C ALA A 36 -6.05 15.28 -0.36
N ALA A 37 -4.78 15.26 -0.78
CA ALA A 37 -4.05 14.03 -1.06
C ALA A 37 -3.85 13.18 0.22
N ALA A 38 -3.49 13.80 1.35
CA ALA A 38 -3.36 13.12 2.63
C ALA A 38 -4.68 12.44 3.04
N VAL A 39 -5.81 13.12 2.91
CA VAL A 39 -7.15 12.55 3.14
C VAL A 39 -7.41 11.38 2.19
N ALA A 40 -7.07 11.50 0.91
CA ALA A 40 -7.24 10.42 -0.05
C ALA A 40 -6.46 9.14 0.34
N PHE A 41 -5.23 9.27 0.86
CA PHE A 41 -4.44 8.15 1.37
C PHE A 41 -5.04 7.51 2.63
N VAL A 42 -5.60 8.31 3.53
CA VAL A 42 -6.31 7.79 4.71
C VAL A 42 -7.53 6.99 4.29
N VAL A 43 -8.36 7.53 3.38
CA VAL A 43 -9.54 6.84 2.84
C VAL A 43 -9.12 5.54 2.14
N ALA A 44 -8.04 5.57 1.35
CA ALA A 44 -7.50 4.39 0.70
C ALA A 44 -7.10 3.30 1.72
N GLY A 45 -6.38 3.67 2.78
CA GLY A 45 -5.97 2.75 3.84
C GLY A 45 -7.15 2.14 4.59
N LEU A 46 -8.19 2.93 4.88
CA LEU A 46 -9.41 2.46 5.55
C LEU A 46 -10.20 1.48 4.68
N LEU A 47 -10.41 1.82 3.41
CA LEU A 47 -11.15 0.95 2.48
C LEU A 47 -10.36 -0.32 2.15
N ALA A 48 -9.03 -0.23 2.03
CA ALA A 48 -8.17 -1.40 1.91
C ALA A 48 -8.23 -2.30 3.14
N GLY A 49 -8.22 -1.73 4.35
CA GLY A 49 -8.36 -2.48 5.59
C GLY A 49 -9.72 -3.19 5.67
N LEU A 50 -10.80 -2.46 5.42
CA LEU A 50 -12.16 -3.01 5.46
C LEU A 50 -12.36 -4.09 4.38
N GLY A 51 -11.93 -3.84 3.14
CA GLY A 51 -12.00 -4.81 2.05
C GLY A 51 -11.21 -6.08 2.36
N SER A 52 -10.00 -5.95 2.89
CA SER A 52 -9.16 -7.08 3.31
C SER A 52 -9.80 -7.89 4.43
N PHE A 53 -10.43 -7.21 5.40
CA PHE A 53 -11.15 -7.87 6.49
C PHE A 53 -12.36 -8.67 5.98
N LEU A 54 -13.21 -8.06 5.14
CA LEU A 54 -14.39 -8.72 4.59
C LEU A 54 -14.02 -9.91 3.71
N LEU A 55 -13.00 -9.73 2.86
CA LEU A 55 -12.47 -10.79 2.00
C LEU A 55 -11.91 -11.95 2.81
N ALA A 56 -11.07 -11.67 3.81
CA ALA A 56 -10.52 -12.69 4.69
C ALA A 56 -11.64 -13.43 5.42
N ARG A 57 -12.59 -12.68 6.01
CA ARG A 57 -13.74 -13.25 6.70
C ARG A 57 -14.61 -14.11 5.79
N GLN A 58 -14.81 -13.74 4.53
CA GLN A 58 -15.64 -14.48 3.58
C GLN A 58 -14.97 -15.78 3.13
N ILE A 59 -13.66 -15.75 2.85
CA ILE A 59 -12.91 -16.93 2.39
C ILE A 59 -12.66 -17.91 3.54
N GLU A 60 -12.36 -17.40 4.74
CA GLU A 60 -12.09 -18.20 5.94
C GLU A 60 -13.37 -18.70 6.63
N LYS A 61 -14.56 -18.31 6.15
CA LYS A 61 -15.87 -18.76 6.69
C LYS A 61 -16.14 -20.26 6.48
N GLY A 62 -15.41 -20.93 5.60
CA GLY A 62 -15.65 -22.34 5.27
C GLY A 62 -15.16 -23.30 6.35
N GLU A 63 -15.95 -24.33 6.67
CA GLU A 63 -15.51 -25.45 7.50
C GLU A 63 -14.27 -26.09 6.87
N GLY A 64 -13.20 -26.22 7.66
CA GLY A 64 -11.96 -26.84 7.22
C GLY A 64 -12.23 -28.26 6.75
N ARG A 65 -11.70 -28.62 5.57
CA ARG A 65 -11.80 -30.01 5.09
C ARG A 65 -10.90 -30.86 5.97
N ALA A 66 -11.50 -31.83 6.64
CA ALA A 66 -10.76 -32.85 7.37
C ALA A 66 -10.26 -33.89 6.36
N PHE A 67 -8.95 -34.05 6.29
CA PHE A 67 -8.29 -35.13 5.57
C PHE A 67 -7.73 -36.12 6.60
N ILE A 68 -7.76 -37.40 6.25
CA ILE A 68 -7.09 -38.45 7.03
C ILE A 68 -5.87 -38.86 6.22
N ASP A 69 -4.69 -38.74 6.81
CA ASP A 69 -3.47 -39.26 6.21
C ASP A 69 -3.48 -40.79 6.34
N GLU A 70 -3.48 -41.50 5.21
CA GLU A 70 -3.58 -42.97 5.20
C GLU A 70 -2.36 -43.66 5.83
N ALA A 71 -1.18 -43.04 5.77
CA ALA A 71 0.07 -43.62 6.27
C ALA A 71 0.23 -43.46 7.78
N THR A 72 -0.32 -42.39 8.35
CA THR A 72 -0.18 -42.08 9.79
C THR A 72 -1.51 -42.15 10.56
N GLN A 73 -2.62 -42.33 9.86
CA GLN A 73 -4.00 -42.25 10.39
C GLN A 73 -4.29 -40.94 11.13
N GLN A 74 -3.51 -39.88 10.87
CA GLN A 74 -3.69 -38.60 11.52
C GLN A 74 -4.74 -37.76 10.80
N ARG A 75 -5.65 -37.17 11.58
CA ARG A 75 -6.68 -36.26 11.09
C ARG A 75 -6.11 -34.85 10.95
N ILE A 76 -5.88 -34.40 9.71
CA ILE A 76 -5.40 -33.05 9.41
C ILE A 76 -6.58 -32.20 8.95
N VAL A 77 -6.87 -31.11 9.68
CA VAL A 77 -7.91 -30.16 9.30
C VAL A 77 -7.28 -29.04 8.48
N VAL A 78 -7.46 -29.08 7.16
CA VAL A 78 -6.98 -28.02 6.25
C VAL A 78 -8.05 -26.94 6.15
N ARG A 79 -7.75 -25.76 6.70
CA ARG A 79 -8.62 -24.58 6.60
C ARG A 79 -8.33 -23.81 5.31
N LYS A 80 -9.37 -23.21 4.73
CA LYS A 80 -9.20 -22.26 3.62
C LYS A 80 -8.46 -21.02 4.12
N SER A 81 -7.47 -20.57 3.35
CA SER A 81 -6.74 -19.33 3.62
C SER A 81 -7.06 -18.30 2.53
N ALA A 82 -7.26 -17.05 2.92
CA ALA A 82 -7.40 -15.93 1.99
C ALA A 82 -6.08 -15.57 1.27
N GLY A 83 -4.99 -16.30 1.53
CA GLY A 83 -3.68 -16.07 0.96
C GLY A 83 -2.85 -15.06 1.73
N SER A 84 -1.82 -14.54 1.08
CA SER A 84 -0.87 -13.59 1.69
C SER A 84 -0.37 -12.58 0.67
N LEU A 85 -0.02 -11.39 1.16
CA LEU A 85 0.68 -10.36 0.40
C LEU A 85 1.93 -9.96 1.20
N PHE A 86 3.10 -9.95 0.55
CA PHE A 86 4.40 -9.78 1.20
C PHE A 86 4.62 -10.77 2.35
N PHE A 87 4.20 -12.02 2.16
CA PHE A 87 4.24 -13.09 3.18
C PHE A 87 3.37 -12.81 4.43
N ILE A 88 2.61 -11.70 4.44
CA ILE A 88 1.68 -11.35 5.51
C ILE A 88 0.28 -11.86 5.14
N PRO A 89 -0.36 -12.70 5.98
CA PRO A 89 -1.72 -13.15 5.75
C PRO A 89 -2.70 -11.99 5.54
N THR A 90 -3.61 -12.12 4.57
CA THR A 90 -4.57 -11.06 4.17
C THR A 90 -5.38 -10.50 5.35
N ARG A 91 -5.66 -11.31 6.37
CA ARG A 91 -6.34 -10.87 7.60
C ARG A 91 -5.61 -9.75 8.35
N TYR A 92 -4.27 -9.70 8.33
CA TYR A 92 -3.51 -8.66 9.04
C TYR A 92 -3.49 -7.35 8.26
N TRP A 93 -3.69 -7.40 6.94
CA TRP A 93 -3.86 -6.20 6.12
C TRP A 93 -5.10 -5.39 6.51
N ALA A 94 -6.08 -5.99 7.21
CA ALA A 94 -7.17 -5.26 7.83
C ALA A 94 -6.71 -4.15 8.79
N TYR A 95 -5.61 -4.39 9.51
CA TYR A 95 -5.04 -3.46 10.49
C TYR A 95 -3.84 -2.70 9.94
N ILE A 96 -3.02 -3.35 9.11
CA ILE A 96 -1.84 -2.73 8.51
C ILE A 96 -2.26 -1.62 7.53
N SER A 97 -3.33 -1.83 6.75
CA SER A 97 -3.66 -0.88 5.69
C SER A 97 -4.07 0.52 6.21
N PRO A 98 -4.93 0.64 7.24
CA PRO A 98 -5.22 1.93 7.85
C PRO A 98 -3.98 2.61 8.43
N VAL A 99 -3.11 1.85 9.11
CA VAL A 99 -1.87 2.39 9.71
C VAL A 99 -0.93 2.93 8.63
N VAL A 100 -0.77 2.22 7.52
CA VAL A 100 0.04 2.67 6.38
C VAL A 100 -0.57 3.92 5.74
N GLY A 101 -1.89 3.96 5.54
CA GLY A 101 -2.58 5.13 4.98
C GLY A 101 -2.38 6.39 5.84
N ILE A 102 -2.53 6.26 7.16
CA ILE A 102 -2.26 7.34 8.12
C ILE A 102 -0.78 7.73 8.11
N GLY A 103 0.13 6.75 8.11
CA GLY A 103 1.57 7.00 8.07
C GLY A 103 2.01 7.78 6.83
N ILE A 104 1.46 7.47 5.66
CA ILE A 104 1.70 8.22 4.42
C ILE A 104 1.13 9.64 4.52
N ALA A 105 -0.08 9.80 5.06
CA ALA A 105 -0.68 11.12 5.26
C ALA A 105 0.16 12.01 6.19
N VAL A 106 0.62 11.47 7.32
CA VAL A 106 1.51 12.17 8.25
C VAL A 106 2.86 12.50 7.59
N LEU A 107 3.41 11.56 6.81
CA LEU A 107 4.65 11.81 6.06
C LEU A 107 4.47 12.96 5.07
N MET A 108 3.37 13.02 4.33
CA MET A 108 3.08 14.12 3.41
C MET A 108 2.98 15.46 4.14
N MET A 109 2.36 15.47 5.32
CA MET A 109 2.23 16.69 6.14
C MET A 109 3.54 17.16 6.79
N THR A 110 4.54 16.28 6.89
CA THR A 110 5.83 16.58 7.54
C THR A 110 7.00 16.64 6.56
N ALA A 111 6.78 16.23 5.31
CA ALA A 111 7.77 16.33 4.25
C ALA A 111 7.99 17.82 3.92
N PRO A 112 9.24 18.32 3.96
CA PRO A 112 9.51 19.64 3.43
C PRO A 112 9.10 19.66 1.96
N PRO A 113 8.48 20.75 1.46
CA PRO A 113 8.23 20.89 0.04
C PRO A 113 9.55 20.65 -0.66
N ALA A 114 9.57 19.76 -1.66
CA ALA A 114 10.78 19.51 -2.44
C ALA A 114 11.27 20.86 -2.95
N GLY A 115 12.29 21.41 -2.27
CA GLY A 115 12.89 22.66 -2.68
C GLY A 115 13.33 22.50 -4.12
N PRO A 116 13.27 23.56 -4.94
CA PRO A 116 13.74 23.47 -6.31
C PRO A 116 15.12 22.84 -6.27
N VAL A 117 15.28 21.67 -6.89
CA VAL A 117 16.59 21.07 -7.13
C VAL A 117 17.34 22.17 -7.85
N ALA A 118 18.22 22.87 -7.12
CA ALA A 118 18.93 24.01 -7.67
C ALA A 118 19.56 23.50 -8.97
N PRO A 119 19.25 24.09 -10.13
CA PRO A 119 19.88 23.67 -11.36
C PRO A 119 21.38 23.71 -11.09
N ALA A 120 22.05 22.58 -11.30
CA ALA A 120 23.49 22.46 -11.10
C ALA A 120 24.12 23.73 -11.66
N ALA A 121 24.81 24.49 -10.79
CA ALA A 121 25.36 25.78 -11.14
C ALA A 121 26.07 25.65 -12.50
N PRO A 122 25.81 26.54 -13.48
CA PRO A 122 26.52 26.47 -14.74
C PRO A 122 28.00 26.48 -14.42
N VAL A 123 28.69 25.40 -14.82
CA VAL A 123 30.13 25.29 -14.69
C VAL A 123 30.69 26.50 -15.41
N SER A 124 31.21 27.45 -14.63
CA SER A 124 31.91 28.63 -15.12
C SER A 124 32.99 28.15 -16.07
N GLU A 125 32.77 28.30 -17.38
CA GLU A 125 33.85 28.25 -18.36
C GLU A 125 34.87 29.31 -17.95
N ALA A 126 36.01 28.84 -17.44
CA ALA A 126 37.18 29.66 -17.19
C ALA A 126 37.61 30.34 -18.50
N PRO A 127 38.13 31.58 -18.46
CA PRO A 127 38.56 32.25 -19.68
C PRO A 127 39.77 31.49 -20.23
N ALA A 128 39.60 30.89 -21.41
CA ALA A 128 40.71 30.38 -22.20
C ALA A 128 41.56 31.58 -22.63
N ALA A 129 42.58 31.86 -21.82
CA ALA A 129 43.73 32.64 -22.21
C ALA A 129 44.39 31.93 -23.41
N ALA A 130 44.07 32.36 -24.63
CA ALA A 130 44.85 32.03 -25.81
C ALA A 130 45.91 33.11 -25.98
N GLN A 131 47.10 32.79 -25.46
CA GLN A 131 48.35 33.43 -25.83
C GLN A 131 48.76 33.00 -27.25
N THR A 132 49.54 33.87 -27.91
CA THR A 132 50.53 33.60 -28.98
C THR A 132 50.04 33.10 -30.35
N THR A 133 50.09 33.96 -31.39
CA THR A 133 51.22 34.08 -32.35
C THR A 133 51.01 35.31 -33.21
#